data_AF-A0AAU7M144-F1
#
_entry.id   AF-A0AAU7M144-F1
#
_cell.length_a   1.000
_cell.length_b   1.000
_cell.length_c   1.000
_cell.angle_alpha   90.00
_cell.angle_beta   90.00
_cell.angle_gamma   90.00
#
_symmetry.space_group_name_H-M   'P 1'
#
loop_
_entity.id
_entity.type
_entity.pdbx_description
1 polymer ?
#
loop_
_entity_poly.entity_id
_entity_poly.type
_entity_poly.pdbx_seq_one_letter_code
_entity_poly.pdbx_strand_id
1 'polypeptide(L)'
;MSNYIEITSTPGEIISIANGIRSKGTELTAKLQGIKSAIDEHEGRADTFPSDQFTDPFVKDNYHVAVPAADDDKTVPANEAVKESAVYCGTKLTAIGDFVATAMINYDATDQQGGADIANTPT
;
A
#
# COMPACT_ATOMS: atom_id res chain seq x y z
N MET A 1 -35.32 14.48 2.88
CA MET A 1 -34.34 15.55 2.64
C MET A 1 -32.97 14.89 2.60
N SER A 2 -32.40 14.77 1.40
CA SER A 2 -31.08 14.15 1.21
C SER A 2 -30.03 15.09 1.78
N ASN A 3 -29.21 14.62 2.73
CA ASN A 3 -28.04 15.37 3.16
C ASN A 3 -27.06 15.37 2.00
N TYR A 4 -27.01 16.49 1.27
CA TYR A 4 -25.96 16.73 0.29
C TYR A 4 -24.65 16.74 1.08
N ILE A 5 -23.75 15.80 0.78
CA ILE A 5 -22.39 15.88 1.29
C ILE A 5 -21.75 17.07 0.57
N GLU A 6 -21.65 18.19 1.27
CA GLU A 6 -20.94 19.37 0.79
C GLU A 6 -19.45 19.01 0.77
N ILE A 7 -18.94 18.61 -0.40
CA ILE A 7 -17.52 18.38 -0.60
C ILE A 7 -16.85 19.75 -0.60
N THR A 8 -16.28 20.15 0.53
CA THR A 8 -15.57 21.43 0.70
C THR A 8 -14.21 21.47 0.00
N SER A 9 -13.74 20.33 -0.52
CA SER A 9 -12.50 20.19 -1.27
C SER A 9 -12.78 20.07 -2.77
N THR A 10 -12.03 20.78 -3.59
CA THR A 10 -12.13 20.65 -5.05
C THR A 10 -11.60 19.29 -5.53
N PRO A 11 -12.08 18.75 -6.66
CA PRO A 11 -11.52 17.54 -7.27
C PRO A 11 -9.99 17.62 -7.45
N GLY A 12 -9.47 18.80 -7.81
CA GLY A 12 -8.04 19.05 -7.95
C GLY A 12 -7.24 18.89 -6.65
N GLU A 13 -7.78 19.34 -5.50
CA GLU A 13 -7.14 19.15 -4.20
C GLU A 13 -7.10 17.68 -3.80
N ILE A 14 -8.19 16.93 -4.05
CA ILE A 14 -8.26 15.50 -3.76
C ILE A 14 -7.26 14.72 -4.63
N ILE A 15 -7.16 15.06 -5.92
CA ILE A 15 -6.16 14.49 -6.84
C ILE A 15 -4.73 14.79 -6.34
N SER A 16 -4.47 16.02 -5.89
CA SER A 16 -3.16 16.40 -5.36
C SER A 16 -2.78 15.57 -4.12
N ILE A 17 -3.71 15.38 -3.19
CA ILE A 17 -3.51 14.52 -2.00
C ILE A 17 -3.28 13.07 -2.43
N ALA A 18 -4.08 12.55 -3.36
CA ALA A 18 -3.97 11.19 -3.86
C ALA A 18 -2.61 10.92 -4.52
N ASN A 19 -2.11 11.86 -5.32
CA ASN A 19 -0.77 11.83 -5.90
C ASN A 19 0.32 11.88 -4.81
N GLY A 20 0.13 12.69 -3.76
CA GLY A 20 1.03 12.71 -2.61
C GLY A 20 1.09 11.37 -1.87
N ILE A 21 -0.05 10.72 -1.68
CA ILE A 21 -0.13 9.37 -1.09
C ILE A 21 0.58 8.35 -2.00
N ARG A 22 0.33 8.40 -3.31
CA ARG A 22 0.98 7.54 -4.31
C ARG A 22 2.50 7.68 -4.28
N SER A 23 3.01 8.92 -4.26
CA SER A 23 4.45 9.19 -4.21
C SER A 23 5.07 8.62 -2.94
N LYS A 24 4.46 8.88 -1.77
CA LYS A 24 4.92 8.34 -0.49
C LYS A 24 4.86 6.81 -0.46
N GLY A 25 3.83 6.19 -1.05
CA GLY A 25 3.72 4.74 -1.21
C GLY A 25 4.88 4.18 -2.02
N THR A 26 5.19 4.80 -3.16
CA THR A 26 6.30 4.40 -4.04
C THR A 26 7.66 4.52 -3.32
N GLU A 27 7.90 5.63 -2.63
CA GLU A 27 9.12 5.83 -1.84
C GLU A 27 9.25 4.82 -0.71
N LEU A 28 8.14 4.54 -0.01
CA LEU A 28 8.12 3.58 1.09
C LEU A 28 8.40 2.17 0.58
N THR A 29 7.77 1.75 -0.52
CA THR A 29 8.03 0.46 -1.17
C THR A 29 9.51 0.32 -1.53
N ALA A 30 10.11 1.33 -2.18
CA ALA A 30 11.53 1.29 -2.55
C ALA A 30 12.46 1.19 -1.33
N LYS A 31 12.19 1.96 -0.27
CA LYS A 31 12.96 1.88 0.99
C LYS A 31 12.84 0.51 1.64
N LEU A 32 11.64 -0.05 1.72
CA LEU A 32 11.39 -1.34 2.34
C LEU A 32 11.98 -2.50 1.52
N GLN A 33 12.00 -2.41 0.19
CA GLN A 33 12.71 -3.36 -0.66
C GLN A 33 14.22 -3.32 -0.38
N GLY A 34 14.82 -2.14 -0.24
CA GLY A 34 16.23 -2.00 0.13
C GLY A 34 16.53 -2.60 1.51
N ILE A 35 15.66 -2.34 2.50
CA ILE A 35 15.78 -2.93 3.84
C ILE A 35 15.61 -4.45 3.79
N LYS A 36 14.64 -4.97 3.02
CA LYS A 36 14.43 -6.40 2.82
C LYS A 36 15.70 -7.05 2.31
N SER A 37 16.33 -6.51 1.26
CA SER A 37 17.57 -7.05 0.72
C SER A 37 18.71 -7.05 1.74
N ALA A 38 18.81 -6.01 2.57
CA ALA A 38 19.79 -5.97 3.65
C ALA A 38 19.51 -7.04 4.73
N ILE A 39 18.24 -7.26 5.09
CA ILE A 39 17.86 -8.32 6.04
C ILE A 39 18.20 -9.69 5.45
N ASP A 40 17.84 -9.96 4.19
CA ASP A 40 18.14 -11.23 3.52
C ASP A 40 19.67 -11.50 3.50
N GLU A 41 20.47 -10.47 3.24
CA GLU A 41 21.93 -10.57 3.29
C GLU A 41 22.44 -10.89 4.69
N HIS A 42 21.90 -10.22 5.72
CA HIS A 42 22.26 -10.47 7.11
C HIS A 42 21.83 -11.88 7.56
N GLU A 43 20.61 -12.32 7.27
CA GLU A 43 20.10 -13.65 7.59
C GLU A 43 20.95 -14.76 6.94
N GLY A 44 21.53 -14.50 5.76
CA GLY A 44 22.41 -15.45 5.07
C GLY A 44 23.80 -15.62 5.69
N ARG A 45 24.18 -14.83 6.69
CA ARG A 45 25.48 -14.94 7.35
C ARG A 45 25.46 -16.05 8.39
N ALA A 46 26.57 -16.80 8.46
CA ALA A 46 26.69 -17.99 9.31
C ALA A 46 26.59 -17.69 10.82
N ASP A 47 26.83 -16.45 11.23
CA ASP A 47 26.83 -15.99 12.62
C ASP A 47 25.54 -15.28 13.04
N THR A 48 24.58 -15.09 12.14
CA THR A 48 23.32 -14.39 12.45
C THR A 48 22.40 -15.20 13.35
N PHE A 49 22.40 -16.52 13.19
CA PHE A 49 21.69 -17.46 14.06
C PHE A 49 22.69 -18.45 14.67
N PRO A 50 23.49 -18.03 15.66
CA PRO A 50 24.43 -18.93 16.31
C PRO A 50 23.65 -20.02 17.06
N SER A 51 24.07 -21.28 16.93
CA SER A 51 23.41 -22.36 17.67
C SER A 51 23.70 -22.24 19.16
N ASP A 52 22.66 -21.91 19.92
CA ASP A 52 22.67 -21.81 21.37
C ASP A 52 21.27 -22.08 21.95
N GLN A 53 21.21 -22.17 23.28
CA GLN A 53 19.99 -22.52 24.02
C GLN A 53 18.82 -21.53 23.87
N PHE A 54 19.06 -20.32 23.34
CA PHE A 54 18.05 -19.29 23.12
C PHE A 54 17.70 -19.13 21.63
N THR A 55 18.71 -19.17 20.77
CA THR A 55 18.58 -18.99 19.32
C THR A 55 17.88 -20.18 18.68
N ASP A 56 18.24 -21.41 19.06
CA ASP A 56 17.66 -22.61 18.45
C ASP A 56 16.13 -22.71 18.69
N PRO A 57 15.61 -22.51 19.92
CA PRO A 57 14.17 -22.45 20.14
C PRO A 57 13.51 -21.26 19.45
N PHE A 58 14.15 -20.09 19.43
CA PHE A 58 13.59 -18.92 18.77
C PHE A 58 13.40 -19.14 17.26
N VAL A 59 14.43 -19.65 16.59
CA VAL A 59 14.39 -19.91 15.14
C VAL A 59 13.31 -20.93 14.81
N LYS A 60 13.24 -22.02 15.58
CA LYS A 60 12.29 -23.11 15.38
C LYS A 60 10.85 -22.71 15.70
N ASP A 61 10.62 -22.08 16.84
CA ASP A 61 9.29 -21.90 17.42
C ASP A 61 8.71 -20.49 17.15
N ASN A 62 9.50 -19.57 16.56
CA ASN A 62 9.02 -18.23 16.22
C ASN A 62 9.45 -17.79 14.81
N TYR A 63 10.75 -17.79 14.50
CA TYR A 63 11.28 -17.10 13.31
C TYR A 63 10.88 -17.77 11.99
N HIS A 64 10.95 -19.10 11.92
CA HIS A 64 10.60 -19.89 10.73
C HIS A 64 9.24 -20.59 10.83
N VAL A 65 8.41 -20.21 11.81
CA VAL A 65 7.05 -20.76 11.92
C VAL A 65 6.24 -20.32 10.70
N ALA A 66 5.50 -21.25 10.12
CA ALA A 66 4.62 -20.97 9.01
C ALA A 66 3.43 -20.12 9.48
N VAL A 67 3.25 -18.95 8.87
CA VAL A 67 2.16 -18.01 9.12
C VAL A 67 1.55 -17.55 7.78
N PRO A 68 0.32 -17.01 7.77
CA PRO A 68 -0.28 -16.47 6.55
C PRO A 68 0.54 -15.30 5.97
N ALA A 69 0.67 -15.27 4.64
CA ALA A 69 1.24 -14.15 3.91
C ALA A 69 0.26 -12.95 3.84
N ALA A 70 0.79 -11.78 3.49
CA ALA A 70 0.01 -10.53 3.48
C ALA A 70 -1.03 -10.42 2.35
N ASP A 71 -0.81 -11.07 1.20
CA ASP A 71 -1.62 -10.88 -0.01
C ASP A 71 -2.08 -12.20 -0.66
N ASP A 72 -1.96 -13.34 0.04
CA ASP A 72 -2.22 -14.65 -0.54
C ASP A 72 -2.71 -15.67 0.51
N ASP A 73 -3.46 -16.68 0.07
CA ASP A 73 -3.81 -17.88 0.86
C ASP A 73 -2.60 -18.81 1.10
N LYS A 74 -1.37 -18.27 1.00
CA LYS A 74 -0.12 -18.99 1.18
C LYS A 74 0.37 -18.83 2.60
N THR A 75 1.00 -19.87 3.11
CA THR A 75 1.76 -19.82 4.35
C THR A 75 3.25 -19.72 4.06
N VAL A 76 3.92 -18.79 4.73
CA VAL A 76 5.36 -18.52 4.59
C VAL A 76 5.98 -18.45 6.00
N PRO A 77 7.31 -18.61 6.13
CA PRO A 77 8.00 -18.36 7.40
C PRO A 77 7.69 -16.96 7.97
N ALA A 78 7.58 -16.84 9.30
CA ALA A 78 7.19 -15.59 9.97
C ALA A 78 8.08 -14.40 9.61
N ASN A 79 9.39 -14.60 9.47
CA ASN A 79 10.31 -13.56 9.02
C ASN A 79 10.00 -13.08 7.59
N GLU A 80 9.69 -14.00 6.66
CA GLU A 80 9.27 -13.65 5.30
C GLU A 80 7.93 -12.93 5.30
N ALA A 81 6.95 -13.39 6.08
CA ALA A 81 5.65 -12.75 6.19
C ALA A 81 5.77 -11.29 6.64
N VAL A 82 6.66 -11.00 7.60
CA VAL A 82 6.92 -9.63 8.06
C VAL A 82 7.56 -8.78 6.95
N LYS A 83 8.56 -9.32 6.24
CA LYS A 83 9.23 -8.64 5.12
C LYS A 83 8.24 -8.31 3.99
N GLU A 84 7.40 -9.27 3.62
CA GLU A 84 6.35 -9.10 2.61
C GLU A 84 5.28 -8.10 3.05
N SER A 85 4.78 -8.22 4.29
CA SER A 85 3.77 -7.31 4.86
C SER A 85 4.24 -5.86 4.87
N ALA A 86 5.52 -5.63 5.19
CA ALA A 86 6.08 -4.29 5.17
C ALA A 86 6.02 -3.69 3.76
N VAL A 87 6.51 -4.42 2.75
CA VAL A 87 6.49 -3.96 1.35
C VAL A 87 5.05 -3.75 0.87
N TYR A 88 4.14 -4.64 1.26
CA TYR A 88 2.72 -4.59 0.91
C TYR A 88 2.04 -3.28 1.34
N CYS A 89 2.39 -2.74 2.51
CA CYS A 89 1.87 -1.44 2.95
C CYS A 89 2.16 -0.31 1.96
N GLY A 90 3.38 -0.23 1.42
CA GLY A 90 3.74 0.77 0.41
C GLY A 90 2.97 0.58 -0.91
N THR A 91 2.79 -0.67 -1.32
CA THR A 91 1.99 -1.03 -2.50
C THR A 91 0.53 -0.62 -2.33
N LYS A 92 -0.06 -0.82 -1.15
CA LYS A 92 -1.45 -0.41 -0.89
C LYS A 92 -1.64 1.10 -0.86
N LEU A 93 -0.68 1.85 -0.32
CA LEU A 93 -0.72 3.31 -0.41
C LEU A 93 -0.70 3.78 -1.86
N THR A 94 0.13 3.17 -2.69
CA THR A 94 0.17 3.45 -4.13
C THR A 94 -1.18 3.16 -4.79
N ALA A 95 -1.76 1.98 -4.53
CA ALA A 95 -3.06 1.59 -5.08
C ALA A 95 -4.21 2.52 -4.63
N ILE A 96 -4.21 2.96 -3.37
CA ILE A 96 -5.20 3.92 -2.85
C ILE A 96 -5.06 5.26 -3.58
N GLY A 97 -3.84 5.77 -3.73
CA GLY A 97 -3.58 7.01 -4.46
C GLY A 97 -4.08 6.93 -5.91
N ASP A 98 -3.78 5.83 -6.60
CA ASP A 98 -4.22 5.61 -7.99
C ASP A 98 -5.74 5.53 -8.12
N PHE A 99 -6.38 4.78 -7.23
CA PHE A 99 -7.83 4.64 -7.22
C PHE A 99 -8.53 5.99 -7.01
N VAL A 100 -8.11 6.75 -6.00
CA VAL A 100 -8.72 8.05 -5.66
C VAL A 100 -8.47 9.07 -6.77
N ALA A 101 -7.26 9.17 -7.31
CA ALA A 101 -6.95 10.09 -8.40
C ALA A 101 -7.81 9.77 -9.64
N THR A 102 -7.92 8.50 -10.01
CA THR A 102 -8.74 8.06 -11.16
C THR A 102 -10.22 8.33 -10.93
N ALA A 103 -10.73 8.06 -9.73
CA ALA A 103 -12.12 8.33 -9.37
C ALA A 103 -12.47 9.82 -9.50
N MET A 104 -11.57 10.72 -9.07
CA MET A 104 -11.78 12.16 -9.15
C MET A 104 -11.67 12.71 -10.58
N ILE A 105 -10.76 12.17 -11.40
CA ILE A 105 -10.69 12.51 -12.83
C ILE A 105 -12.01 12.13 -13.52
N ASN A 106 -12.55 10.94 -13.24
CA ASN A 106 -13.83 10.51 -13.81
C ASN A 106 -15.00 11.36 -13.32
N TYR A 107 -14.98 11.77 -12.05
CA TYR A 107 -15.98 12.68 -11.50
C TYR A 107 -15.96 14.04 -12.21
N ASP A 108 -14.79 14.66 -12.34
CA ASP A 108 -14.64 15.97 -13.00
C ASP A 108 -15.08 15.92 -14.48
N ALA A 109 -14.71 14.86 -15.20
CA ALA A 109 -15.14 14.65 -16.58
C ALA A 109 -16.67 14.48 -16.69
N THR A 110 -17.28 13.73 -15.77
CA THR A 110 -18.74 13.52 -15.74
C THR A 110 -19.49 14.81 -15.40
N ASP A 111 -18.97 15.59 -14.45
CA ASP A 111 -19.56 16.86 -14.03
C ASP A 111 -19.52 17.90 -15.16
N GLN A 112 -18.36 18.02 -15.84
CA GLN A 112 -18.22 18.89 -17.01
C GLN A 112 -19.17 18.48 -18.15
N GLN A 113 -19.31 17.18 -18.41
CA GLN A 113 -20.24 16.68 -19.42
C GLN A 113 -21.70 16.97 -19.06
N GLY A 114 -22.10 16.74 -17.80
CA GLY A 114 -23.43 17.08 -17.31
C GLY A 114 -23.72 18.59 -17.40
N GLY A 115 -22.75 19.43 -17.06
CA GLY A 115 -22.86 20.88 -17.21
C GLY A 115 -23.03 21.32 -18.67
N ALA A 116 -22.28 20.70 -19.59
CA ALA A 116 -22.41 20.96 -21.02
C ALA A 116 -23.77 20.51 -21.58
N ASP A 117 -24.28 19.35 -21.14
CA ASP A 117 -25.59 18.85 -21.55
C ASP A 117 -26.73 19.74 -21.06
N ILE A 118 -26.67 20.22 -19.81
CA ILE A 118 -27.63 21.19 -19.27
C ILE A 118 -27.58 22.51 -20.05
N ALA A 119 -26.37 23.03 -20.32
CA ALA A 119 -26.20 24.28 -21.05
C ALA A 119 -26.71 24.21 -22.51
N ASN A 120 -26.67 23.02 -23.13
CA ASN A 120 -27.13 22.78 -24.50
C ASN A 120 -28.57 22.26 -24.59
N THR A 121 -29.25 22.07 -23.46
CA THR A 121 -30.67 21.69 -23.46
C THR A 121 -31.51 22.91 -23.87
N PRO A 122 -32.26 22.87 -24.98
CA PRO A 122 -33.10 23.98 -25.37
C PRO A 122 -34.23 24.15 -24.35
N THR A 123 -34.34 25.34 -23.76
CA THR A 123 -35.50 25.78 -22.96
C THR A 123 -36.73 25.98 -23.83
#